data_AF-A0A2W4IXI3-F1
#
_entry.id   AF-A0A2W4IXI3-F1
#
_cell.length_a   1.000
_cell.length_b   1.000
_cell.length_c   1.000
_cell.angle_alpha   90.00
_cell.angle_beta   90.00
_cell.angle_gamma   90.00
#
_symmetry.space_group_name_H-M   'P 1'
#
loop_
_entity.id
_entity.type
_entity.pdbx_description
1 polymer ?
#
loop_
_entity_poly.entity_id
_entity_poly.type
_entity_poly.pdbx_seq_one_letter_code
_entity_poly.pdbx_strand_id
1 'polypeptide(L)' 'PPTDAQVLVGQDRAGLRRGKTPRFVKRYAELGDALEQAARRFADEVREGTFPAAEHTF' A
#
# COMPACT_ATOMS: atom_id res chain seq x y z
N PRO A 1 -26.66 8.24 -6.08
CA PRO A 1 -26.86 9.03 -7.33
C PRO A 1 -27.48 8.14 -8.41
N PRO A 2 -28.38 8.64 -9.28
CA PRO A 2 -28.92 7.86 -10.38
C PRO A 2 -27.87 7.72 -11.47
N THR A 3 -26.99 6.73 -11.30
CA THR A 3 -25.97 6.30 -12.26
C THR A 3 -25.95 4.78 -12.25
N ASP A 4 -25.88 4.15 -13.42
CA ASP A 4 -25.89 2.68 -13.53
C ASP A 4 -24.61 2.03 -12.98
N ALA A 5 -23.51 2.79 -12.90
CA ALA A 5 -22.24 2.36 -12.34
C ALA A 5 -21.45 3.54 -11.75
N GLN A 6 -20.40 3.22 -11.00
CA GLN A 6 -19.45 4.20 -10.46
C GLN A 6 -18.02 3.75 -10.74
N VAL A 7 -17.13 4.73 -10.94
CA VAL A 7 -15.70 4.50 -11.16
C VAL A 7 -14.90 5.30 -10.14
N LEU A 8 -13.88 4.66 -9.58
CA LEU A 8 -12.89 5.29 -8.72
C LEU A 8 -11.51 4.84 -9.18
N VAL A 9 -10.52 5.70 -9.02
CA VAL A 9 -9.11 5.31 -9.20
C VAL A 9 -8.78 4.27 -8.14
N GLY A 10 -8.28 3.11 -8.57
CA GLY A 10 -8.00 1.98 -7.67
C GLY A 10 -7.04 2.35 -6.53
N GLN A 11 -6.04 3.18 -6.82
CA GLN A 11 -5.05 3.65 -5.85
C GLN A 11 -5.67 4.52 -4.74
N ASP A 12 -6.60 5.41 -5.11
CA ASP A 12 -7.30 6.27 -4.15
C ASP A 12 -8.28 5.44 -3.31
N ARG A 13 -8.99 4.49 -3.94
CA ARG A 13 -9.87 3.54 -3.26
C ARG A 13 -9.10 2.67 -2.25
N ALA A 14 -7.88 2.27 -2.59
CA ALA A 14 -7.02 1.41 -1.78
C ALA A 14 -6.17 2.16 -0.74
N GLY A 15 -6.24 3.49 -0.68
CA GLY A 15 -5.45 4.29 0.27
C GLY A 15 -3.95 4.26 0.00
N LEU A 16 -3.53 4.17 -1.26
CA LEU A 16 -2.10 4.15 -1.65
C LEU A 16 -1.49 5.55 -1.77
N ARG A 17 -2.33 6.59 -1.93
CA ARG A 17 -1.89 7.97 -2.13
C ARG A 17 -1.88 8.72 -0.81
N ARG A 18 -0.76 9.34 -0.47
CA ARG A 18 -0.64 10.24 0.69
C ARG A 18 -1.14 11.64 0.35
N GLY A 19 -1.74 12.32 1.32
CA GLY A 19 -2.22 13.70 1.19
C GLY A 19 -3.72 13.81 0.89
N LYS A 20 -4.12 14.94 0.29
CA LYS A 20 -5.53 15.30 0.09
C LYS A 20 -6.17 14.42 -0.97
N THR A 21 -7.03 13.50 -0.54
CA THR A 21 -7.87 12.71 -1.44
C THR A 21 -9.06 13.56 -1.95
N PRO A 22 -9.46 13.45 -3.23
CA PRO A 22 -10.66 14.12 -3.72
C PRO A 22 -11.90 13.76 -2.88
N ARG A 23 -12.79 14.73 -2.66
CA ARG A 23 -13.95 14.59 -1.75
C ARG A 23 -14.93 13.47 -2.12
N PHE A 24 -14.96 13.05 -3.39
CA PHE A 24 -15.86 12.00 -3.88
C PHE A 24 -15.31 10.59 -3.67
N VAL A 25 -14.05 10.46 -3.26
CA VAL A 25 -13.44 9.15 -3.01
C VAL A 25 -13.84 8.67 -1.63
N LYS A 26 -14.37 7.44 -1.58
CA LYS A 26 -14.41 6.63 -0.36
C LYS A 26 -13.20 5.70 -0.36
N ARG A 27 -12.37 5.78 0.67
CA ARG A 27 -11.30 4.80 0.91
C ARG A 27 -11.91 3.53 1.48
N TYR A 28 -11.49 2.39 0.94
CA TYR A 28 -11.90 1.06 1.39
C TYR A 28 -10.77 0.31 2.11
N ALA A 29 -9.53 0.80 2.00
CA ALA A 29 -8.36 0.29 2.70
C ALA A 29 -7.33 1.42 2.87
N GLU A 30 -6.34 1.20 3.74
CA GLU A 30 -5.17 2.07 3.96
C GLU A 30 -3.90 1.28 3.63
N LEU A 31 -3.78 0.80 2.38
CA LEU A 31 -2.66 -0.06 1.97
C LEU A 31 -1.33 0.69 1.93
N GLY A 32 -1.35 2.02 1.82
CA GLY A 32 -0.13 2.84 1.83
C GLY A 32 0.67 2.71 3.13
N ASP A 33 0.00 2.53 4.26
CA ASP A 33 0.66 2.36 5.56
C ASP A 33 1.23 0.94 5.72
N ALA A 34 0.48 -0.08 5.27
CA ALA A 34 0.95 -1.45 5.25
C ALA A 34 2.19 -1.62 4.35
N LEU A 35 2.19 -0.98 3.17
CA LEU A 35 3.35 -0.98 2.28
C LEU A 35 4.55 -0.25 2.88
N GLU A 36 4.34 0.88 3.56
CA GLU A 36 5.43 1.57 4.24
C GLU A 36 6.05 0.70 5.34
N GLN A 37 5.22 0.04 6.15
CA GLN A 37 5.69 -0.87 7.20
C GLN A 37 6.48 -2.04 6.61
N ALA A 38 5.97 -2.66 5.55
CA ALA A 38 6.65 -3.75 4.86
C ALA A 38 8.02 -3.29 4.29
N ALA A 39 8.07 -2.12 3.67
CA ALA A 39 9.30 -1.56 3.13
C ALA A 39 10.34 -1.26 4.22
N ARG A 40 9.91 -0.72 5.37
CA ARG A 40 10.79 -0.47 6.53
C ARG A 40 11.36 -1.78 7.08
N ARG A 41 10.48 -2.76 7.33
CA ARG A 41 10.89 -4.08 7.83
C ARG A 41 11.89 -4.75 6.89
N PHE A 42 11.61 -4.75 5.59
CA PHE A 42 12.54 -5.27 4.59
C PHE A 42 13.91 -4.55 4.66
N ALA A 43 13.90 -3.22 4.74
CA ALA A 43 15.13 -2.45 4.85
C ALA A 43 15.91 -2.76 6.14
N ASP A 44 15.22 -2.99 7.26
CA ASP A 44 15.84 -3.38 8.53
C ASP A 44 16.42 -4.79 8.44
N GLU A 45 15.68 -5.76 7.90
CA GLU A 45 16.17 -7.14 7.70
C GLU A 45 17.41 -7.18 6.78
N VAL A 46 17.48 -6.33 5.75
CA VAL A 46 18.67 -6.17 4.90
C VAL A 46 19.84 -5.56 5.67
N ARG A 47 19.60 -4.51 6.47
CA ARG A 47 20.67 -3.86 7.27
C ARG A 47 21.24 -4.78 8.35
N GLU A 48 20.39 -5.59 8.95
CA GLU A 48 20.76 -6.57 9.97
C GLU A 48 21.36 -7.85 9.36
N GLY A 49 21.27 -8.02 8.03
CA GLY A 49 21.75 -9.20 7.33
C GLY A 49 20.91 -10.46 7.58
N THR A 50 19.69 -10.31 8.10
CA THR A 50 18.73 -11.42 8.27
C THR A 50 18.04 -11.77 6.96
N PHE A 51 17.90 -10.81 6.05
CA PHE A 51 17.52 -11.04 4.66
C PHE A 51 18.72 -10.82 3.71
N PRO A 52 18.94 -11.72 2.73
CA PRO A 52 18.21 -12.95 2.50
C PRO A 52 18.62 -14.06 3.49
N ALA A 53 17.64 -14.80 3.99
CA ALA A 53 17.89 -16.05 4.70
C ALA A 53 18.27 -17.17 3.71
N ALA A 54 18.81 -18.29 4.19
CA ALA A 54 19.27 -19.39 3.33
C ALA A 54 18.17 -19.94 2.39
N GLU A 55 16.91 -19.98 2.83
CA GLU A 55 15.75 -20.37 2.02
C GLU A 55 15.41 -19.39 0.89
N HIS A 56 15.97 -18.18 0.91
CA HIS A 56 15.81 -17.14 -0.11
C HIS A 56 17.06 -16.99 -0.99
N THR A 57 17.95 -17.99 -0.99
CA THR A 57 19.18 -18.05 -1.81
C THR A 57 19.24 -19.35 -2.61
N PHE A 58 19.99 -19.36 -3.73
CA PHE A 58 20.20 -20.55 -4.58
C PHE A 58 21.45 -21.33 -4.18
#